data_AF-A0A8X6QE16-F1
#
_entry.id   AF-A0A8X6QE16-F1
#
_cell.length_a   1.000
_cell.length_b   1.000
_cell.length_c   1.000
_cell.angle_alpha   90.00
_cell.angle_beta   90.00
_cell.angle_gamma   90.00
#
_symmetry.space_group_name_H-M   'P 1'
#
loop_
_entity.id
_entity.type
_entity.pdbx_description
1 polymer ?
#
loop_
_entity_poly.entity_id
_entity_poly.type
_entity_poly.pdbx_seq_one_letter_code
_entity_poly.pdbx_strand_id
1 'polypeptide(L)'
;TKALGARVVIHHPNETPSPEDQGFNASHGTEISISLRQSIMYRLPTPFRDHCVDYEKRQGSSVRNQMDCVKICIQKENFAKCNCIDQTLNVMTNLTHCSLTNQKQMCCSDDVLETLWNCGPFCDCPPCESVSYNEILSRAI
;
A
#
# COMPACT_ATOMS: atom_id res chain seq x y z
N THR A 1 1.84 -8.14 -22.69
CA THR A 1 2.13 -7.23 -23.84
C THR A 1 3.23 -6.29 -23.44
N LYS A 2 4.32 -6.21 -24.22
CA LYS A 2 5.45 -5.30 -23.93
C LYS A 2 5.10 -3.91 -24.45
N ALA A 3 4.85 -2.96 -23.54
CA ALA A 3 4.59 -1.57 -23.88
C ALA A 3 5.88 -0.75 -23.75
N LEU A 4 6.15 0.13 -24.71
CA LEU A 4 7.25 1.09 -24.64
C LEU A 4 6.73 2.38 -24.01
N GLY A 5 7.40 2.88 -22.97
CA GLY A 5 7.00 4.07 -22.24
C GLY A 5 7.51 4.07 -20.81
N ALA A 6 6.97 4.98 -20.00
CA ALA A 6 7.21 5.06 -18.56
C ALA A 6 5.89 4.92 -17.80
N ARG A 7 5.93 4.45 -16.56
CA ARG A 7 4.80 4.53 -15.63
C ARG A 7 5.14 5.54 -14.54
N VAL A 8 4.25 6.49 -14.32
CA VAL A 8 4.45 7.58 -13.36
C VAL A 8 3.42 7.45 -12.25
N VAL A 9 3.88 7.52 -11.01
CA VAL A 9 3.05 7.47 -9.80
C VAL A 9 3.24 8.79 -9.06
N ILE A 10 2.13 9.38 -8.63
CA ILE A 10 2.12 10.60 -7.82
C ILE A 10 1.63 10.17 -6.45
N HIS A 11 2.43 10.43 -5.43
CA HIS A 11 2.18 9.96 -4.08
C HIS A 11 2.69 10.98 -3.06
N HIS A 12 2.28 10.82 -1.80
CA HIS A 12 2.77 11.66 -0.72
C HIS A 12 4.26 11.38 -0.45
N PRO A 13 5.11 12.37 -0.08
CA PRO A 13 6.55 12.16 0.13
C PRO A 13 6.91 11.09 1.17
N ASN A 14 6.04 10.86 2.15
CA ASN A 14 6.23 9.86 3.22
C ASN A 14 5.64 8.47 2.87
N GLU A 15 5.06 8.32 1.68
CA GLU A 15 4.54 7.06 1.18
C GLU A 15 5.52 6.41 0.21
N THR A 16 5.56 5.08 0.23
CA THR A 16 6.31 4.32 -0.78
C THR A 16 5.43 4.16 -2.02
N PRO A 17 5.89 4.57 -3.22
CA PRO A 17 5.10 4.42 -4.43
C PRO A 17 4.85 2.93 -4.74
N SER A 18 3.61 2.61 -5.13
CA SER A 18 3.23 1.31 -5.66
C SER A 18 2.92 1.44 -7.17
N PRO A 19 3.92 1.32 -8.07
CA PRO A 19 3.69 1.39 -9.51
C PRO A 19 2.95 0.17 -10.06
N GLU A 20 2.84 -0.90 -9.30
CA GLU A 20 2.00 -2.07 -9.64
C GLU A 20 0.51 -1.73 -9.51
N ASP A 21 0.12 -1.08 -8.42
CA ASP A 21 -1.28 -0.75 -8.13
C ASP A 21 -1.72 0.59 -8.74
N GLN A 22 -0.82 1.59 -8.74
CA GLN A 22 -1.14 2.99 -9.03
C GLN A 22 -0.35 3.55 -10.21
N GLY A 23 -0.74 4.73 -10.65
CA GLY A 23 -0.05 5.51 -11.67
C GLY A 23 -0.61 5.38 -13.08
N PHE A 24 -0.05 6.18 -13.98
CA PHE A 24 -0.49 6.28 -15.37
C PHE A 24 0.67 6.00 -16.33
N ASN A 25 0.31 5.46 -17.49
CA ASN A 25 1.27 5.12 -18.52
C ASN A 25 1.54 6.34 -19.41
N ALA A 26 2.79 6.78 -19.39
CA ALA A 26 3.34 7.77 -20.30
C ALA A 26 3.92 7.08 -21.54
N SER A 27 3.24 7.24 -22.67
CA SER A 27 3.66 6.68 -23.95
C SER A 27 4.85 7.46 -24.50
N HIS A 28 5.74 6.77 -25.22
CA HIS A 28 6.83 7.44 -25.92
C HIS A 28 6.28 8.35 -27.04
N GLY A 29 7.00 9.42 -27.36
CA GLY A 29 6.67 10.31 -28.49
C GLY A 29 5.40 11.16 -28.32
N THR A 30 4.82 11.20 -27.11
CA THR A 30 3.71 12.10 -26.78
C THR A 30 4.09 13.01 -25.63
N GLU A 31 3.72 14.29 -25.73
CA GLU A 31 3.75 15.19 -24.59
C GLU A 31 2.51 14.92 -23.73
N ILE A 32 2.71 14.80 -22.41
CA ILE A 32 1.63 14.58 -21.45
C ILE A 32 1.68 15.71 -20.43
N SER A 33 0.61 16.49 -20.36
CA SER A 33 0.40 17.47 -19.31
C SER A 33 -0.46 16.85 -18.22
N ILE A 34 0.03 16.88 -16.99
CA ILE A 34 -0.64 16.31 -15.82
C ILE A 34 -0.98 17.46 -14.88
N SER A 35 -2.27 17.76 -14.76
CA SER A 35 -2.76 18.74 -13.79
C SER A 35 -3.14 18.02 -12.50
N LEU A 36 -2.70 18.56 -11.36
CA LEU A 36 -2.91 17.95 -10.05
C LEU A 36 -3.79 18.82 -9.18
N ARG A 37 -4.80 18.19 -8.56
CA ARG A 37 -5.56 18.77 -7.46
C ARG A 37 -5.37 17.93 -6.21
N GLN A 38 -4.56 18.44 -5.29
CA GLN A 38 -4.37 17.83 -3.97
C GLN A 38 -5.57 18.16 -3.06
N SER A 39 -6.06 17.16 -2.34
CA SER A 39 -7.07 17.29 -1.29
C SER A 39 -6.57 16.61 -0.03
N ILE A 40 -6.53 17.34 1.09
CA ILE A 40 -6.08 16.84 2.38
C ILE A 40 -7.26 16.78 3.33
N MET A 41 -7.38 15.69 4.07
CA MET A 41 -8.37 15.54 5.13
C MET A 41 -7.69 15.20 6.45
N TYR A 42 -8.06 15.96 7.48
CA TYR A 42 -7.59 15.78 8.85
C TYR A 42 -8.71 15.19 9.72
N ARG A 43 -8.39 14.11 10.43
CA ARG A 43 -9.24 13.47 11.45
C ARG A 43 -8.65 13.73 12.83
N LEU A 44 -9.51 13.76 13.84
CA LEU A 44 -9.09 13.91 15.22
C LEU A 44 -8.78 12.53 15.84
N PRO A 45 -7.67 12.39 16.59
CA PRO A 45 -7.30 11.14 17.26
C PRO A 45 -8.22 10.86 18.46
N THR A 46 -7.95 9.83 19.26
CA THR A 46 -8.66 9.57 20.53
C THR A 46 -8.83 10.86 21.35
N PRO A 47 -10.04 11.18 21.86
CA PRO A 47 -11.20 10.31 22.11
C PRO A 47 -12.28 10.29 21.00
N PHE A 48 -12.00 10.78 19.80
CA PHE A 48 -13.01 10.82 18.73
C PHE A 48 -13.20 9.43 18.07
N ARG A 49 -14.37 9.22 17.47
CA ARG A 49 -14.85 7.93 16.95
C ARG A 49 -13.84 7.18 16.07
N ASP A 50 -13.09 7.91 15.26
CA ASP A 50 -12.22 7.33 14.24
C ASP A 50 -10.92 6.78 14.81
N HIS A 51 -10.59 7.09 16.08
CA HIS A 51 -9.38 6.64 16.77
C HIS A 51 -8.12 6.73 15.88
N CYS A 52 -8.02 7.78 15.07
CA CYS A 52 -7.01 7.86 14.04
C CYS A 52 -5.59 7.83 14.62
N VAL A 53 -4.66 7.34 13.82
CA VAL A 53 -3.25 7.25 14.13
C VAL A 53 -2.48 8.31 13.36
N ASP A 54 -1.70 9.10 14.09
CA ASP A 54 -0.70 10.01 13.52
C ASP A 54 0.60 9.22 13.31
N TYR A 55 0.86 8.83 12.07
CA TYR A 55 2.03 8.04 11.70
C TYR A 55 3.32 8.87 11.66
N GLU A 56 3.24 10.18 11.39
CA GLU A 56 4.42 11.06 11.32
C GLU A 56 5.03 11.31 12.70
N LYS A 57 4.19 11.37 13.75
CA LYS A 57 4.67 11.55 15.12
C LYS A 57 5.28 10.29 15.75
N ARG A 58 5.19 9.11 15.12
CA ARG A 58 5.78 7.86 15.62
C ARG A 58 7.25 7.72 15.22
N GLN A 59 8.09 8.62 15.73
CA GLN A 59 9.54 8.54 15.54
C GLN A 59 10.08 7.19 16.05
N GLY A 60 10.86 6.50 15.22
CA GLY A 60 11.49 5.21 15.57
C GLY A 60 10.63 3.96 15.36
N SER A 61 9.38 4.09 14.89
CA SER A 61 8.56 2.92 14.55
C SER A 61 8.81 2.44 13.11
N SER A 62 8.68 1.13 12.87
CA SER A 62 8.72 0.54 11.51
C SER A 62 7.50 0.89 10.65
N VAL A 63 6.48 1.56 11.21
CA VAL A 63 5.21 1.88 10.54
C VAL A 63 5.16 3.37 10.25
N ARG A 64 5.44 3.79 9.01
CA ARG A 64 5.57 5.21 8.66
C ARG A 64 4.33 5.82 8.02
N ASN A 65 3.46 4.99 7.45
CA ASN A 65 2.23 5.41 6.82
C ASN A 65 1.14 4.32 6.98
N GLN A 66 -0.06 4.62 6.48
CA GLN A 66 -1.19 3.69 6.53
C GLN A 66 -0.88 2.37 5.80
N MET A 67 -0.22 2.43 4.64
CA MET A 67 0.09 1.24 3.85
C MET A 67 1.05 0.29 4.57
N ASP A 68 2.05 0.81 5.27
CA ASP A 68 2.94 0.00 6.11
C ASP A 68 2.15 -0.72 7.20
N CYS A 69 1.19 -0.04 7.83
CA CYS A 69 0.33 -0.62 8.85
C CYS A 69 -0.46 -1.81 8.30
N VAL A 70 -1.09 -1.62 7.13
CA VAL A 70 -1.86 -2.67 6.46
C VAL A 70 -0.97 -3.84 6.04
N LYS A 71 0.18 -3.57 5.41
CA LYS A 71 1.13 -4.62 5.00
C LYS A 71 1.65 -5.42 6.19
N ILE A 72 2.01 -4.76 7.30
CA ILE A 72 2.48 -5.45 8.52
C ILE A 72 1.35 -6.28 9.14
N CYS A 73 0.12 -5.78 9.14
CA CYS A 73 -1.04 -6.52 9.62
C CYS A 73 -1.24 -7.82 8.80
N ILE A 74 -1.26 -7.74 7.46
CA ILE A 74 -1.36 -8.90 6.57
C ILE A 74 -0.26 -9.91 6.88
N GLN A 75 0.98 -9.43 7.03
CA GLN A 75 2.11 -10.30 7.29
C GLN A 75 2.07 -10.98 8.67
N LYS A 76 1.51 -10.32 9.69
CA LYS A 76 1.29 -10.93 11.00
C LYS A 76 0.27 -12.07 10.91
N GLU A 77 -0.81 -11.87 10.17
CA GLU A 77 -1.81 -12.91 9.92
C GLU A 77 -1.24 -14.08 9.13
N ASN A 78 -0.49 -13.79 8.05
CA ASN A 78 0.23 -14.80 7.28
C ASN A 78 1.19 -15.60 8.16
N PHE A 79 1.98 -14.93 8.99
CA PHE A 79 2.90 -15.63 9.87
C PHE A 79 2.17 -16.45 10.93
N ALA A 80 1.09 -15.94 11.52
CA ALA A 80 0.32 -16.65 12.54
C ALA A 80 -0.34 -17.93 11.99
N LYS A 81 -0.83 -17.91 10.75
CA LYS A 81 -1.53 -19.05 10.13
C LYS A 81 -0.62 -19.99 9.35
N CYS A 82 0.36 -19.45 8.64
CA CYS A 82 1.19 -20.17 7.67
C CYS A 82 2.66 -20.32 8.10
N ASN A 83 3.05 -19.66 9.21
CA ASN A 83 4.43 -19.66 9.75
C ASN A 83 5.49 -19.15 8.76
N CYS A 84 5.08 -18.29 7.83
CA CYS A 84 5.95 -17.62 6.87
C CYS A 84 5.35 -16.25 6.46
N ILE A 85 6.19 -15.39 5.90
CA ILE A 85 5.79 -14.05 5.41
C ILE A 85 5.91 -13.94 3.88
N ASP A 86 5.06 -13.11 3.29
CA ASP A 86 5.07 -12.82 1.85
C ASP A 86 6.30 -11.96 1.50
N GLN A 87 7.17 -12.46 0.62
CA GLN A 87 8.36 -11.74 0.18
C GLN A 87 8.07 -10.50 -0.70
N THR A 88 6.85 -10.33 -1.22
CA THR A 88 6.52 -9.21 -2.11
C THR A 88 6.29 -7.91 -1.33
N LEU A 89 5.76 -7.99 -0.10
CA LEU A 89 5.39 -6.79 0.66
C LEU A 89 6.59 -6.08 1.32
N ASN A 90 7.70 -6.78 1.59
CA ASN A 90 8.98 -6.23 2.08
C ASN A 90 8.91 -5.26 3.28
N VAL A 91 7.98 -5.50 4.23
CA VAL A 91 7.83 -4.68 5.46
C VAL A 91 8.42 -5.31 6.73
N MET A 92 8.78 -6.60 6.68
CA MET A 92 9.43 -7.32 7.77
C MET A 92 10.56 -8.18 7.21
N THR A 93 11.76 -8.03 7.77
CA THR A 93 12.98 -8.71 7.29
C THR A 93 13.47 -9.83 8.20
N ASN A 94 12.94 -9.92 9.42
CA ASN A 94 13.45 -10.82 10.46
C ASN A 94 12.67 -12.15 10.55
N LEU A 95 11.78 -12.42 9.59
CA LEU A 95 10.92 -13.60 9.57
C LEU A 95 11.15 -14.41 8.29
N THR A 96 10.85 -15.71 8.37
CA THR A 96 11.04 -16.64 7.25
C THR A 96 10.06 -16.35 6.11
N HIS A 97 10.58 -16.18 4.90
CA HIS A 97 9.75 -16.00 3.70
C HIS A 97 9.04 -17.29 3.29
N CYS A 98 7.82 -17.16 2.78
CA CYS A 98 7.10 -18.27 2.16
C CYS A 98 7.84 -18.71 0.89
N SER A 99 8.00 -20.02 0.72
CA SER A 99 8.65 -20.60 -0.44
C SER A 99 7.67 -20.71 -1.61
N LEU A 100 8.00 -20.06 -2.72
CA LEU A 100 7.20 -20.13 -3.97
C LEU A 100 7.10 -21.55 -4.55
N THR A 101 7.98 -22.46 -4.15
CA THR A 101 7.96 -23.86 -4.60
C THR A 101 7.17 -24.77 -3.66
N ASN A 102 6.79 -24.30 -2.48
CA ASN A 102 6.01 -25.06 -1.52
C ASN A 102 4.52 -24.76 -1.69
N GLN A 103 3.81 -25.68 -2.35
CA GLN A 103 2.38 -25.54 -2.63
C GLN A 103 1.55 -25.30 -1.36
N LYS A 104 1.87 -25.94 -0.22
CA LYS A 104 1.12 -25.75 1.03
C LYS A 104 1.25 -24.32 1.55
N GLN A 105 2.44 -23.73 1.45
CA GLN A 105 2.68 -22.35 1.88
C GLN A 105 1.96 -21.36 0.94
N MET A 106 1.97 -21.62 -0.37
CA MET A 106 1.26 -20.80 -1.34
C MET A 106 -0.26 -20.83 -1.11
N CYS A 107 -0.86 -22.02 -1.03
CA CYS A 107 -2.30 -22.13 -0.77
C CYS A 107 -2.70 -21.49 0.56
N CYS A 108 -1.88 -21.64 1.61
CA CYS A 108 -2.17 -21.00 2.89
C CYS A 108 -2.12 -19.46 2.79
N SER A 109 -1.11 -18.90 2.13
CA SER A 109 -0.99 -17.45 1.93
C SER A 109 -2.16 -16.89 1.13
N ASP A 110 -2.59 -17.61 0.09
CA ASP A 110 -3.75 -17.24 -0.72
C ASP A 110 -5.04 -17.25 0.12
N ASP A 111 -5.26 -18.29 0.92
CA ASP A 111 -6.43 -18.40 1.83
C ASP A 111 -6.47 -17.25 2.85
N VAL A 112 -5.31 -16.82 3.38
CA VAL A 112 -5.22 -15.68 4.30
C VAL A 112 -5.62 -14.39 3.61
N LEU A 113 -5.09 -14.12 2.42
CA LEU A 113 -5.45 -12.95 1.63
C LEU A 113 -6.94 -12.92 1.29
N GLU A 114 -7.50 -14.05 0.85
CA GLU A 114 -8.92 -14.19 0.56
C GLU A 114 -9.78 -13.93 1.81
N THR A 115 -9.37 -14.48 2.97
CA THR A 115 -10.07 -14.25 4.24
C THR A 115 -10.07 -12.75 4.60
N LEU A 116 -8.94 -12.07 4.43
CA LEU A 116 -8.81 -10.64 4.73
C LEU A 116 -9.67 -9.77 3.80
N TRP A 117 -9.87 -10.18 2.56
CA TRP A 117 -10.78 -9.49 1.63
C TRP A 117 -12.25 -9.76 1.93
N ASN A 118 -12.62 -11.00 2.26
CA ASN A 118 -14.02 -11.41 2.40
C ASN A 118 -14.63 -11.09 3.77
N CYS A 119 -13.84 -11.08 4.85
CA CYS A 119 -14.37 -10.92 6.22
C CYS A 119 -14.34 -9.46 6.76
N GLY A 120 -13.94 -8.47 5.96
CA GLY A 120 -13.77 -7.09 6.42
C GLY A 120 -12.56 -6.90 7.35
N PRO A 121 -12.15 -5.66 7.67
CA PRO A 121 -10.77 -5.39 8.06
C PRO A 121 -10.45 -5.92 9.45
N PHE A 122 -9.54 -6.90 9.51
CA PHE A 122 -8.78 -7.21 10.72
C PHE A 122 -7.74 -6.11 11.03
N CYS A 123 -7.42 -5.28 10.03
CA CYS A 123 -6.37 -4.27 10.11
C CYS A 123 -6.95 -2.88 10.43
N ASP A 124 -6.93 -2.52 11.71
CA ASP A 124 -7.31 -1.18 12.18
C ASP A 124 -6.16 -0.18 11.95
N CYS A 125 -6.14 0.40 10.74
CA CYS A 125 -5.11 1.36 10.31
C CYS A 125 -5.71 2.71 9.84
N PRO A 126 -6.48 3.45 10.66
CA PRO A 126 -7.04 4.74 10.28
C PRO A 126 -5.99 5.87 10.37
N PRO A 127 -5.66 6.60 9.29
CA PRO A 127 -4.72 7.73 9.36
C PRO A 127 -5.41 9.01 9.81
N CYS A 128 -4.73 9.80 10.64
CA CYS A 128 -5.20 11.14 11.01
C CYS A 128 -5.09 12.15 9.87
N GLU A 129 -4.10 12.00 9.00
CA GLU A 129 -3.96 12.78 7.79
C GLU A 129 -4.09 11.85 6.59
N SER A 130 -5.01 12.16 5.69
CA SER A 130 -5.13 11.47 4.41
C SER A 130 -5.04 12.47 3.27
N VAL A 131 -4.09 12.25 2.37
CA VAL A 131 -3.84 13.07 1.19
C VAL A 131 -4.31 12.31 -0.04
N SER A 132 -5.03 12.99 -0.93
CA SER A 132 -5.44 12.44 -2.22
C SER A 132 -5.06 13.40 -3.34
N TYR A 133 -4.60 12.84 -4.46
CA TYR A 133 -4.27 13.57 -5.67
C TYR A 133 -5.31 13.21 -6.72
N ASN A 134 -5.97 14.23 -7.28
CA ASN A 134 -6.82 14.03 -8.46
C ASN A 134 -6.05 14.52 -9.68
N GLU A 135 -5.73 13.59 -10.57
CA GLU A 135 -4.99 13.86 -11.79
C GLU A 135 -5.93 14.09 -12.97
N ILE A 136 -5.66 15.13 -13.76
CA ILE A 136 -6.28 15.35 -15.06
C ILE A 136 -5.16 15.28 -16.10
N LEU A 137 -5.28 14.33 -17.03
CA LEU A 137 -4.28 14.08 -18.08
C LEU A 137 -4.74 14.66 -19.42
N SER A 138 -3.84 15.43 -20.03
CA SER A 138 -3.96 15.92 -21.40
C SER A 138 -2.78 15.43 -22.22
N ARG A 139 -3.00 15.09 -23.50
CA ARG A 139 -1.97 14.53 -24.40
C ARG A 139 -1.89 15.34 -25.69
N ALA A 140 -0.67 15.62 -26.14
CA ALA A 140 -0.37 16.20 -27.44
C ALA A 140 0.62 15.33 -28.22
N ILE A 141 0.48 15.33 -29.54
CA ILE A 141 1.28 14.55 -30.51
C ILE A 141 2.04 15.54 -31.39
#